data_AF-A0A2N3DG70-F1
#
_entry.id   AF-A0A2N3DG70-F1
#
_cell.length_a   1.000
_cell.length_b   1.000
_cell.length_c   1.000
_cell.angle_alpha   90.00
_cell.angle_beta   90.00
_cell.angle_gamma   90.00
#
_symmetry.space_group_name_H-M   'P 1'
#
loop_
_entity.id
_entity.type
_entity.pdbx_description
1 polymer ?
#
loop_
_entity_poly.entity_id
_entity_poly.type
_entity_poly.pdbx_seq_one_letter_code
_entity_poly.pdbx_strand_id
1 'polypeptide(L)'
;MAAPNPTDPPATQGYKKSMNDMMANMPTFTGEADADFMRQMKGHHQAAIAMAETELRYGEDPQARALAAKIIRDQRAEIAEIDTWLAAKK
;
A
#
# COMPACT_ATOMS: atom_id res chain seq x y z
N MET A 1 11.98 -1.43 -8.26
CA MET A 1 12.83 -1.73 -7.10
C MET A 1 13.52 -3.08 -7.34
N ALA A 2 14.55 -3.43 -6.57
CA ALA A 2 15.14 -4.76 -6.65
C ALA A 2 14.13 -5.83 -6.23
N ALA A 3 14.11 -6.96 -6.95
CA ALA A 3 13.32 -8.13 -6.55
C ALA A 3 13.71 -8.60 -5.12
N PRO A 4 12.81 -9.24 -4.37
CA PRO A 4 13.18 -9.92 -3.13
C PRO A 4 14.22 -10.99 -3.44
N ASN A 5 15.31 -11.01 -2.68
CA ASN A 5 16.29 -12.08 -2.75
C ASN A 5 15.90 -13.19 -1.76
N PRO A 6 16.11 -14.48 -2.08
CA PRO A 6 15.80 -15.58 -1.15
C PRO A 6 16.54 -15.48 0.20
N THR A 7 17.68 -14.78 0.22
CA THR A 7 18.52 -14.58 1.41
C THR A 7 18.19 -13.31 2.20
N ASP A 8 17.23 -12.51 1.74
CA ASP A 8 16.79 -11.33 2.50
C ASP A 8 16.08 -11.78 3.79
N PRO A 9 16.16 -11.01 4.89
CA PRO A 9 15.33 -11.23 6.06
C PRO A 9 13.82 -11.25 5.71
N PRO A 10 12.98 -12.01 6.43
CA PRO A 10 11.55 -12.13 6.11
C PRO A 10 10.81 -10.79 6.01
N ALA A 11 11.12 -9.83 6.89
CA ALA A 11 10.55 -8.48 6.83
C ALA A 11 10.95 -7.76 5.53
N THR A 12 12.23 -7.80 5.16
CA THR A 12 12.76 -7.22 3.92
C THR A 12 12.10 -7.83 2.68
N GLN A 13 11.86 -9.15 2.67
CA GLN A 13 11.12 -9.80 1.60
C GLN A 13 9.68 -9.27 1.51
N GLY A 14 8.98 -9.13 2.65
CA GLY A 14 7.63 -8.58 2.72
C GLY A 14 7.55 -7.15 2.19
N TYR A 15 8.50 -6.28 2.57
CA TYR A 15 8.58 -4.90 2.09
C TYR A 15 8.83 -4.83 0.59
N LYS A 16 9.84 -5.55 0.09
CA LYS A 16 10.16 -5.58 -1.34
C LYS A 16 9.00 -6.15 -2.17
N LYS A 17 8.35 -7.21 -1.68
CA LYS A 17 7.18 -7.80 -2.34
C LYS A 17 6.05 -6.79 -2.45
N SER A 18 5.69 -6.12 -1.35
CA SER A 18 4.61 -5.12 -1.33
C SER A 18 4.85 -3.98 -2.32
N MET A 19 6.08 -3.45 -2.37
CA MET A 19 6.44 -2.40 -3.33
C MET A 19 6.44 -2.90 -4.79
N ASN A 20 6.94 -4.11 -5.04
CA ASN A 20 6.98 -4.67 -6.39
C ASN A 20 5.57 -5.00 -6.91
N ASP A 21 4.72 -5.59 -6.06
CA ASP A 21 3.33 -5.86 -6.39
C ASP A 21 2.58 -4.57 -6.72
N MET A 22 2.80 -3.49 -5.94
CA MET A 22 2.25 -2.17 -6.26
C MET A 22 2.69 -1.74 -7.66
N MET A 23 3.99 -1.65 -7.91
CA MET A 23 4.53 -1.19 -9.20
C MET A 23 4.01 -2.01 -10.38
N ALA A 24 3.84 -3.32 -10.22
CA ALA A 24 3.34 -4.21 -11.26
C ALA A 24 1.84 -4.04 -11.54
N ASN A 25 1.06 -3.61 -10.55
CA ASN A 25 -0.40 -3.52 -10.62
C ASN A 25 -0.94 -2.08 -10.61
N MET A 26 -0.08 -1.07 -10.67
CA MET A 26 -0.52 0.33 -10.74
C MET A 26 -1.34 0.57 -12.01
N PRO A 27 -2.51 1.20 -11.91
CA PRO A 27 -3.29 1.63 -13.07
C PRO A 27 -2.48 2.53 -14.02
N THR A 28 -2.74 2.38 -15.32
CA THR A 28 -2.21 3.30 -16.33
C THR A 28 -2.91 4.66 -16.21
N PHE A 29 -2.15 5.74 -16.35
CA PHE A 29 -2.70 7.09 -16.43
C PHE A 29 -3.60 7.26 -17.66
N THR A 30 -4.75 7.88 -17.46
CA THR A 30 -5.74 8.16 -18.50
C THR A 30 -5.67 9.61 -18.99
N GLY A 31 -5.03 10.50 -18.22
CA GLY A 31 -4.99 11.94 -18.46
C GLY A 31 -6.06 12.72 -17.67
N GLU A 32 -7.04 12.02 -17.09
CA GLU A 32 -8.05 12.62 -16.22
C GLU A 32 -7.49 12.76 -14.80
N ALA A 33 -7.09 13.98 -14.44
CA ALA A 33 -6.31 14.25 -13.22
C ALA A 33 -6.94 13.65 -11.95
N ASP A 34 -8.24 13.87 -11.73
CA ASP A 34 -8.93 13.39 -10.52
C ASP A 34 -9.05 11.87 -10.50
N ALA A 35 -9.45 11.26 -11.62
CA ALA A 35 -9.62 9.81 -11.71
C ALA A 35 -8.27 9.08 -11.59
N ASP A 36 -7.23 9.63 -12.20
CA ASP A 36 -5.87 9.11 -12.10
C ASP A 36 -5.36 9.23 -10.66
N PHE A 37 -5.54 10.38 -10.00
CA PHE A 37 -5.17 10.53 -8.58
C PHE A 37 -5.84 9.45 -7.71
N MET A 38 -7.16 9.27 -7.85
CA MET A 38 -7.92 8.32 -7.04
C MET A 38 -7.48 6.87 -7.28
N ARG A 39 -7.30 6.47 -8.54
CA ARG A 39 -6.84 5.12 -8.90
C ARG A 39 -5.42 4.84 -8.42
N GLN A 40 -4.52 5.81 -8.59
CA GLN A 40 -3.13 5.66 -8.15
C GLN A 40 -3.03 5.64 -6.62
N MET A 41 -3.78 6.51 -5.93
CA MET A 41 -3.74 6.57 -4.47
C MET A 41 -4.27 5.30 -3.83
N LYS A 42 -5.30 4.67 -4.43
CA LYS A 42 -5.77 3.35 -3.98
C LYS A 42 -4.65 2.30 -4.02
N GLY A 43 -3.91 2.21 -5.13
CA GLY A 43 -2.79 1.27 -5.27
C GLY A 43 -1.67 1.53 -4.26
N HIS A 44 -1.30 2.79 -4.07
CA HIS A 44 -0.32 3.20 -3.05
C HIS A 44 -0.75 2.85 -1.62
N HIS A 45 -2.01 3.09 -1.27
CA HIS A 45 -2.53 2.75 0.05
C HIS A 45 -2.56 1.24 0.30
N GLN A 46 -2.94 0.44 -0.70
CA GLN A 46 -2.89 -1.02 -0.59
C GLN A 46 -1.46 -1.52 -0.30
N ALA A 47 -0.46 -0.93 -0.95
CA ALA A 47 0.94 -1.27 -0.72
C ALA A 47 1.42 -0.87 0.69
N ALA A 48 1.06 0.32 1.15
CA ALA A 48 1.42 0.81 2.47
C ALA A 48 0.72 0.00 3.60
N ILE A 49 -0.51 -0.46 3.40
CA ILE A 49 -1.17 -1.42 4.29
C ILE A 49 -0.37 -2.73 4.35
N ALA A 50 0.04 -3.30 3.22
CA ALA A 50 0.81 -4.55 3.19
C ALA A 50 2.19 -4.42 3.88
N MET A 51 2.84 -3.26 3.73
CA MET A 51 4.07 -2.95 4.47
C MET A 51 3.80 -2.82 5.97
N ALA A 52 2.75 -2.11 6.37
CA ALA A 52 2.39 -1.99 7.78
C ALA A 52 2.04 -3.34 8.42
N GLU A 53 1.38 -4.24 7.68
CA GLU A 53 1.13 -5.62 8.13
C GLU A 53 2.43 -6.42 8.29
N THR A 54 3.44 -6.17 7.45
CA THR A 54 4.79 -6.74 7.59
C THR A 54 5.47 -6.24 8.87
N GLU A 55 5.39 -4.95 9.16
CA GLU A 55 5.94 -4.36 10.39
C GLU A 55 5.23 -4.92 11.64
N LEU A 56 3.90 -5.05 11.62
CA LEU A 56 3.18 -5.66 12.73
C LEU A 56 3.52 -7.14 12.95
N ARG A 57 3.99 -7.84 11.91
CA ARG A 57 4.38 -9.25 12.00
C ARG A 57 5.81 -9.45 12.49
N TYR A 58 6.76 -8.64 12.02
CA TYR A 58 8.19 -8.87 12.25
C TYR A 58 8.89 -7.77 13.03
N GLY A 59 8.31 -6.58 13.13
CA GLY A 59 8.87 -5.46 13.87
C GLY A 59 8.65 -5.61 15.36
N GLU A 60 9.62 -5.12 16.14
CA GLU A 60 9.64 -5.23 17.60
C GLU A 60 9.51 -3.88 18.30
N ASP A 61 9.81 -2.77 17.61
CA ASP A 61 9.73 -1.43 18.19
C ASP A 61 8.26 -1.00 18.43
N PRO A 62 7.89 -0.64 19.67
CA PRO A 62 6.50 -0.29 19.98
C PRO A 62 5.97 0.93 19.20
N GLN A 63 6.83 1.92 18.90
CA GLN A 63 6.42 3.12 18.19
C GLN A 63 6.18 2.82 16.71
N ALA A 64 7.07 2.05 16.07
CA ALA A 64 6.93 1.62 14.69
C ALA A 64 5.66 0.78 14.50
N ARG A 65 5.39 -0.16 15.42
CA ARG A 65 4.16 -0.97 15.40
C ARG A 65 2.90 -0.14 15.62
N ALA A 66 2.93 0.85 16.51
CA ALA A 66 1.81 1.77 16.71
C ALA A 66 1.52 2.59 15.45
N LEU A 67 2.57 3.07 14.77
CA LEU A 67 2.45 3.75 13.49
C LEU A 67 1.86 2.82 12.41
N ALA A 68 2.33 1.58 12.32
CA ALA A 68 1.80 0.59 11.38
C ALA A 68 0.30 0.33 11.59
N ALA A 69 -0.14 0.15 12.84
CA ALA A 69 -1.55 -0.01 13.15
C ALA A 69 -2.38 1.24 12.77
N LYS A 70 -1.83 2.44 12.97
CA LYS A 70 -2.45 3.70 12.53
C LYS A 70 -2.60 3.76 11.01
N ILE A 71 -1.52 3.45 10.27
CA ILE A 71 -1.52 3.42 8.80
C ILE A 71 -2.60 2.48 8.27
N ILE A 72 -2.70 1.26 8.81
CA ILE A 72 -3.71 0.28 8.37
C ILE A 72 -5.12 0.83 8.52
N ARG A 73 -5.44 1.42 9.68
CA ARG A 73 -6.79 1.95 9.94
C ARG A 73 -7.11 3.11 9.00
N ASP A 74 -6.22 4.10 8.94
CA ASP A 74 -6.49 5.35 8.23
C ASP A 74 -6.55 5.09 6.72
N GLN A 75 -5.62 4.30 6.15
CA GLN A 75 -5.62 4.02 4.72
C GLN A 75 -6.73 3.09 4.27
N ARG A 76 -7.25 2.21 5.14
CA ARG A 76 -8.48 1.44 4.84
C ARG A 76 -9.69 2.36 4.74
N ALA A 77 -9.77 3.40 5.57
CA ALA A 77 -10.83 4.40 5.48
C ALA A 77 -10.71 5.21 4.19
N GLU A 78 -9.50 5.69 3.86
CA GLU A 78 -9.23 6.42 2.61
C GLU A 78 -9.53 5.57 1.36
N ILE A 79 -9.18 4.28 1.35
CA ILE A 79 -9.58 3.36 0.26
C ILE A 79 -11.10 3.29 0.10
N ALA A 80 -11.86 3.24 1.20
CA ALA A 80 -13.32 3.20 1.15
C ALA A 80 -13.91 4.50 0.58
N GLU A 81 -13.34 5.65 0.95
CA GLU A 81 -13.69 6.94 0.37
C GLU A 81 -13.37 6.99 -1.14
N ILE A 82 -12.20 6.50 -1.52
CA ILE A 82 -11.78 6.41 -2.93
C ILE A 82 -12.73 5.52 -3.73
N ASP A 83 -13.07 4.35 -3.22
CA ASP A 83 -13.96 3.41 -3.90
C ASP A 83 -15.38 3.97 -4.04
N THR A 84 -15.86 4.67 -3.02
CA THR A 84 -17.15 5.37 -3.07
C THR A 84 -17.15 6.44 -4.16
N TRP A 85 -16.09 7.25 -4.24
CA TRP A 85 -15.97 8.29 -5.25
C TRP A 85 -15.87 7.70 -6.66
N LEU A 86 -15.03 6.68 -6.88
CA LEU A 86 -14.87 6.02 -8.18
C LEU A 86 -16.17 5.36 -8.65
N ALA A 87 -16.95 4.77 -7.74
CA ALA A 87 -18.24 4.17 -8.07
C ALA A 87 -19.29 5.22 -8.50
N ALA A 88 -19.24 6.42 -7.93
CA ALA A 88 -20.15 7.52 -8.25
C ALA A 88 -19.80 8.23 -9.58
N LYS A 89 -18.61 8.01 -10.14
CA LYS A 89 -18.13 8.60 -11.39
C LYS A 89 -18.27 7.68 -12.62
N LYS A 90 -19.06 6.61 -12.50
CA LYS A 90 -19.40 5.73 -13.63
C LYS A 90 -20.28 6.43 -14.65
#